data_AF-A0A5C7KB34-F1
#
_entry.id   AF-A0A5C7KB34-F1
#
_cell.length_a   1.000
_cell.length_b   1.000
_cell.length_c   1.000
_cell.angle_alpha   90.00
_cell.angle_beta   90.00
_cell.angle_gamma   90.00
#
_symmetry.space_group_name_H-M   'P 1'
#
loop_
_entity.id
_entity.type
_entity.pdbx_description
1 polymer ?
#
loop_
_entity_poly.entity_id
_entity_poly.type
_entity_poly.pdbx_seq_one_letter_code
_entity_poly.pdbx_strand_id
1 'polypeptide(L)'
;MSTPVLDPASASTLRQRSCAGVLRCALLGNLQDAAEAIGRCVAGHDRDTVLALPALREEIMASLEVMRESVMALPEADKADMPDVPWAAWEGLRLVVGGSAREWRDQVWTVIHELVPTTLQGVTRHLGLLNGRPTVKRNSQPTKLPPGRVS
;
A
#
# COMPACT_ATOMS: atom_id res chain seq x y z
N MET A 1 22.38 -1.77 -38.76
CA MET A 1 21.80 -1.52 -37.42
C MET A 1 20.40 -2.11 -37.43
N SER A 2 20.19 -3.29 -36.85
CA SER A 2 18.87 -3.92 -36.80
C SER A 2 18.21 -3.51 -35.49
N THR A 3 17.19 -2.66 -35.56
CA THR A 3 16.28 -2.44 -34.43
C THR A 3 15.51 -3.75 -34.19
N PRO A 4 15.54 -4.31 -32.97
CA PRO A 4 14.73 -5.48 -32.68
C PRO A 4 13.26 -5.06 -32.70
N VAL A 5 12.51 -5.54 -33.69
CA VAL A 5 11.05 -5.45 -33.71
C VAL A 5 10.56 -6.38 -32.61
N LEU A 6 10.15 -5.80 -31.47
CA LEU A 6 9.50 -6.53 -30.40
C LEU A 6 8.19 -7.12 -30.92
N ASP A 7 8.02 -8.43 -30.73
CA ASP A 7 6.79 -9.14 -31.02
C ASP A 7 5.59 -8.51 -30.27
N PRO A 8 4.43 -8.33 -30.93
CA PRO A 8 3.28 -7.64 -30.33
C PRO A 8 2.74 -8.29 -29.06
N ALA A 9 2.86 -9.62 -28.89
CA ALA A 9 2.44 -10.30 -27.68
C ALA A 9 3.38 -10.00 -26.49
N SER A 10 4.68 -9.86 -26.77
CA SER A 10 5.69 -9.46 -25.79
C SER A 10 5.47 -8.02 -25.31
N ALA A 11 5.15 -7.11 -26.23
CA ALA A 11 4.85 -5.71 -25.90
C ALA A 11 3.57 -5.57 -25.05
N SER A 12 2.52 -6.34 -25.35
CA SER A 12 1.28 -6.33 -24.57
C SER A 12 1.46 -6.89 -23.16
N THR A 13 2.24 -7.96 -23.02
CA THR A 13 2.57 -8.55 -21.70
C THR A 13 3.37 -7.57 -20.83
N LEU A 14 4.34 -6.86 -21.41
CA LEU A 14 5.11 -5.83 -20.72
C LEU A 14 4.23 -4.66 -20.26
N ARG A 15 3.33 -4.17 -21.13
CA ARG A 15 2.37 -3.12 -20.76
C ARG A 15 1.47 -3.56 -19.61
N GLN A 16 0.94 -4.78 -19.67
CA GLN A 16 0.05 -5.29 -18.63
C GLN A 16 0.75 -5.44 -17.28
N ARG A 17 1.99 -5.92 -17.26
CA ARG A 17 2.84 -5.94 -16.05
C ARG A 17 3.10 -4.53 -15.51
N SER A 18 3.35 -3.56 -16.39
CA SER A 18 3.56 -2.17 -15.99
C SER A 18 2.29 -1.54 -15.40
N CYS A 19 1.13 -1.75 -16.01
CA CYS A 19 -0.14 -1.25 -15.50
C CYS A 19 -0.50 -1.89 -14.15
N ALA A 20 -0.27 -3.21 -14.02
CA ALA A 20 -0.47 -3.92 -12.75
C ALA A 20 0.43 -3.36 -11.63
N GLY A 21 1.71 -3.06 -11.94
CA GLY A 21 2.62 -2.43 -11.00
C GLY A 21 2.17 -1.03 -10.57
N VAL A 22 1.70 -0.20 -11.52
CA VAL A 22 1.16 1.14 -11.21
C VAL A 22 -0.09 1.05 -10.34
N LEU A 23 -1.04 0.16 -10.68
CA LEU A 23 -2.25 -0.02 -9.90
C LEU A 23 -1.93 -0.52 -8.49
N ARG A 24 -1.02 -1.49 -8.35
CA ARG A 24 -0.54 -1.97 -7.06
C ARG A 24 0.02 -0.82 -6.22
N CYS A 25 0.93 -0.02 -6.75
CA CYS A 25 1.49 1.12 -6.03
C CYS A 25 0.43 2.16 -5.65
N ALA A 26 -0.54 2.43 -6.52
CA ALA A 26 -1.64 3.34 -6.24
C ALA A 26 -2.53 2.84 -5.09
N LEU A 27 -2.92 1.57 -5.10
CA LEU A 27 -3.75 0.97 -4.04
C LEU A 27 -3.01 0.95 -2.69
N LEU A 28 -1.72 0.61 -2.69
CA LEU A 28 -0.90 0.66 -1.47
C LEU A 28 -0.70 2.09 -0.96
N GLY A 29 -0.52 3.06 -1.87
CA GLY A 29 -0.46 4.49 -1.52
C GLY A 29 -1.76 4.97 -0.89
N ASN A 30 -2.91 4.61 -1.46
CA ASN A 30 -4.21 4.94 -0.89
C ASN A 30 -4.40 4.39 0.53
N LEU A 31 -3.96 3.14 0.77
CA LEU A 31 -3.98 2.54 2.11
C LEU A 31 -3.13 3.34 3.11
N GLN A 32 -1.93 3.76 2.70
CA GLN A 32 -1.03 4.55 3.52
C GLN A 32 -1.63 5.94 3.82
N ASP A 33 -2.01 6.68 2.79
CA ASP A 33 -2.50 8.06 2.91
C ASP A 33 -3.78 8.13 3.76
N ALA A 34 -4.72 7.19 3.57
CA ALA A 34 -5.94 7.13 4.35
C ALA A 34 -5.69 6.75 5.81
N ALA A 35 -4.77 5.82 6.08
CA ALA A 35 -4.40 5.48 7.46
C ALA A 35 -3.72 6.65 8.18
N GLU A 36 -2.86 7.41 7.49
CA GLU A 36 -2.23 8.61 8.03
C GLU A 36 -3.25 9.74 8.27
N ALA A 37 -4.26 9.89 7.40
CA ALA A 37 -5.36 10.82 7.61
C ALA A 37 -6.16 10.48 8.89
N ILE A 38 -6.52 9.21 9.09
CA ILE A 38 -7.16 8.74 10.32
C ILE A 38 -6.28 9.04 11.54
N GLY A 39 -4.98 8.75 11.45
CA GLY A 39 -4.01 9.05 12.50
C GLY A 39 -4.00 10.53 12.90
N ARG A 40 -4.06 11.45 11.92
CA ARG A 40 -4.17 12.89 12.16
C ARG A 40 -5.49 13.28 12.83
N CYS A 41 -6.61 12.65 12.47
CA CYS A 41 -7.91 12.93 13.08
C CYS A 41 -8.00 12.53 14.55
N VAL A 42 -7.31 11.46 14.96
CA VAL A 42 -7.36 10.98 16.35
C VAL A 42 -6.23 11.49 17.24
N ALA A 43 -5.21 12.10 16.65
CA ALA A 43 -4.07 12.61 17.40
C ALA A 43 -4.50 13.64 18.45
N GLY A 44 -4.28 13.32 19.72
CA GLY A 44 -4.60 14.21 20.85
C GLY A 44 -6.08 14.30 21.22
N HIS A 45 -6.93 13.45 20.64
CA HIS A 45 -8.36 13.41 20.94
C HIS A 45 -8.76 12.07 21.56
N ASP A 46 -9.64 12.10 22.56
CA ASP A 46 -10.30 10.90 23.05
C ASP A 46 -11.46 10.49 22.14
N ARG A 47 -11.95 9.26 22.32
CA ARG A 47 -13.02 8.67 21.51
C ARG A 47 -14.27 9.53 21.43
N ASP A 48 -14.73 10.06 22.56
CA ASP A 48 -16.00 10.78 22.61
C ASP A 48 -15.85 12.14 21.91
N THR A 49 -14.69 12.78 22.03
CA THR A 49 -14.35 14.00 21.27
C THR A 49 -14.31 13.74 19.76
N VAL A 50 -13.62 12.68 19.31
CA VAL A 50 -13.50 12.36 17.88
C VAL A 50 -14.87 12.09 17.25
N LEU A 51 -15.72 11.31 17.93
CA LEU A 51 -17.00 10.86 17.36
C LEU A 51 -18.11 11.90 17.51
N ALA A 52 -17.98 12.84 18.45
CA ALA A 52 -18.88 13.99 18.60
C ALA A 52 -18.69 15.03 17.50
N LEU A 53 -17.46 15.23 17.00
CA LEU A 53 -17.14 16.21 15.96
C LEU A 53 -17.52 15.67 14.57
N PRO A 54 -18.52 16.25 13.87
CA PRO A 54 -18.99 15.71 12.59
C PRO A 54 -17.89 15.64 11.53
N ALA A 55 -17.07 16.69 11.42
CA ALA A 55 -15.98 16.74 10.43
C ALA A 55 -14.93 15.65 10.64
N LEU A 56 -14.53 15.36 11.89
CA LEU A 56 -13.58 14.29 12.18
C LEU A 56 -14.18 12.92 11.91
N ARG A 57 -15.44 12.72 12.30
CA ARG A 57 -16.16 11.48 12.02
C ARG A 57 -16.30 11.22 10.53
N GLU A 58 -16.67 12.23 9.74
CA GLU A 58 -16.80 12.12 8.29
C GLU A 58 -15.46 11.78 7.62
N GLU A 59 -14.38 12.48 7.98
CA GLU A 59 -13.03 12.21 7.45
C GLU A 59 -12.55 10.80 7.78
N ILE A 60 -12.77 10.34 9.02
CA ILE A 60 -12.42 8.98 9.46
C ILE A 60 -13.19 7.94 8.67
N MET A 61 -14.51 8.11 8.54
CA MET A 61 -15.35 7.14 7.83
C MET A 61 -15.02 7.10 6.33
N ALA A 62 -14.78 8.26 5.71
CA ALA A 62 -14.33 8.33 4.32
C ALA A 62 -12.97 7.63 4.14
N SER A 63 -12.02 7.87 5.04
CA SER A 63 -10.69 7.23 5.00
C SER A 63 -10.77 5.71 5.21
N LEU A 64 -11.59 5.24 6.15
CA LEU A 64 -11.82 3.81 6.37
C LEU A 64 -12.42 3.13 5.14
N GLU A 65 -13.31 3.82 4.43
CA GLU A 65 -13.89 3.31 3.19
C GLU A 65 -12.85 3.22 2.08
N VAL A 66 -12.01 4.25 1.90
CA VAL A 66 -10.88 4.21 0.95
C VAL A 66 -9.94 3.04 1.26
N MET A 67 -9.64 2.79 2.53
CA MET A 67 -8.82 1.65 2.91
C MET A 67 -9.51 0.34 2.52
N ARG A 68 -10.79 0.18 2.85
CA ARG A 68 -11.56 -1.03 2.53
C ARG A 68 -11.63 -1.28 1.03
N GLU A 69 -11.97 -0.27 0.24
CA GLU A 69 -12.02 -0.36 -1.23
C GLU A 69 -10.65 -0.74 -1.81
N SER A 70 -9.58 -0.14 -1.28
CA SER A 70 -8.22 -0.45 -1.74
C SER A 70 -7.82 -1.89 -1.41
N VAL A 71 -8.20 -2.42 -0.24
CA VAL A 71 -8.01 -3.85 0.10
C VAL A 71 -8.80 -4.74 -0.85
N MET A 72 -10.07 -4.43 -1.13
CA MET A 72 -10.91 -5.25 -2.00
C MET A 72 -10.43 -5.26 -3.46
N ALA A 73 -9.81 -4.17 -3.91
CA ALA A 73 -9.25 -4.05 -5.25
C ALA A 73 -7.85 -4.67 -5.40
N LEU A 74 -7.14 -4.91 -4.29
CA LEU A 74 -5.80 -5.45 -4.32
C LEU A 74 -5.83 -6.96 -4.67
N PRO A 75 -5.05 -7.42 -5.66
CA PRO A 75 -4.97 -8.84 -6.00
C PRO A 75 -4.48 -9.70 -4.83
N GLU A 76 -5.00 -10.92 -4.70
CA GLU A 76 -4.60 -11.87 -3.65
C GLU A 76 -3.09 -12.18 -3.66
N ALA A 77 -2.47 -12.22 -4.84
CA ALA A 77 -1.03 -12.40 -4.97
C ALA A 77 -0.24 -11.25 -4.32
N ASP A 78 -0.74 -10.01 -4.41
CA ASP A 78 -0.10 -8.85 -3.80
C ASP A 78 -0.32 -8.80 -2.29
N LYS A 79 -1.50 -9.24 -1.81
CA LYS A 79 -1.78 -9.43 -0.37
C LYS A 79 -0.86 -10.49 0.25
N ALA A 80 -0.62 -11.59 -0.46
CA ALA A 80 0.24 -12.68 -0.01
C ALA A 80 1.71 -12.26 0.22
N ASP A 81 2.18 -11.20 -0.45
CA ASP A 81 3.51 -10.62 -0.21
C ASP A 81 3.61 -9.90 1.17
N MET A 82 2.48 -9.67 1.85
CA MET A 82 2.38 -8.92 3.11
C MET A 82 1.57 -9.70 4.15
N PRO A 83 2.06 -10.84 4.66
CA PRO A 83 1.32 -11.71 5.57
C PRO A 83 1.02 -11.09 6.94
N ASP A 84 1.77 -10.05 7.33
CA ASP A 84 1.60 -9.35 8.61
C ASP A 84 0.38 -8.43 8.61
N VAL A 85 -0.15 -8.07 7.43
CA VAL A 85 -1.33 -7.22 7.33
C VAL A 85 -2.59 -8.08 7.47
N PRO A 86 -3.54 -7.72 8.36
CA PRO A 86 -4.74 -8.51 8.61
C PRO A 86 -5.80 -8.34 7.50
N TRP A 87 -5.51 -8.83 6.29
CA TRP A 87 -6.39 -8.69 5.11
C TRP A 87 -7.80 -9.23 5.34
N ALA A 88 -7.91 -10.41 5.96
CA ALA A 88 -9.20 -11.04 6.27
C ALA A 88 -10.07 -10.18 7.21
N ALA A 89 -9.45 -9.41 8.12
CA ALA A 89 -10.18 -8.51 9.01
C ALA A 89 -10.82 -7.35 8.23
N TRP A 90 -10.14 -6.83 7.21
CA TRP A 90 -10.68 -5.79 6.31
C TRP A 90 -11.80 -6.31 5.41
N GLU A 91 -11.64 -7.50 4.84
CA GLU A 91 -12.66 -8.13 3.98
C GLU A 91 -13.94 -8.46 4.76
N GLY A 92 -13.76 -8.91 6.01
CA GLY A 92 -14.83 -9.15 6.96
C GLY A 92 -15.39 -7.90 7.62
N LEU A 93 -14.75 -6.73 7.45
CA LEU A 93 -15.15 -5.51 8.13
C LEU A 93 -16.53 -5.06 7.65
N ARG A 94 -17.42 -4.84 8.63
CA ARG A 94 -18.78 -4.33 8.42
C ARG A 94 -18.99 -3.19 9.41
N LEU A 95 -18.81 -1.96 8.92
CA LEU A 95 -19.12 -0.73 9.67
C LEU A 95 -20.59 -0.37 9.48
N VAL A 96 -21.50 -1.31 9.79
CA VAL A 96 -22.94 -1.10 9.60
C VAL A 96 -23.55 -0.52 10.86
N VAL A 97 -24.43 0.48 10.69
CA VAL A 97 -25.30 1.02 11.75
C VAL A 97 -26.44 0.03 12.02
N GLY A 98 -26.11 -1.16 12.55
CA GLY A 98 -27.08 -2.21 12.87
C GLY A 98 -27.23 -2.48 14.36
N GLY A 99 -26.24 -2.08 15.16
CA GLY A 99 -26.25 -2.16 16.63
C GLY A 99 -26.60 -0.84 17.30
N SER A 100 -26.47 -0.79 18.62
CA SER A 100 -26.57 0.47 19.36
C SER A 100 -25.48 1.45 18.92
N ALA A 101 -25.75 2.75 19.03
CA ALA A 101 -24.76 3.79 18.76
C ALA A 101 -23.50 3.67 19.64
N ARG A 102 -23.56 2.94 20.77
CA ARG A 102 -22.39 2.64 21.59
C ARG A 102 -21.52 1.56 20.96
N GLU A 103 -22.12 0.43 20.58
CA GLU A 103 -21.40 -0.69 19.95
C GLU A 103 -20.73 -0.26 18.65
N TRP A 104 -21.41 0.54 17.83
CA TRP A 104 -20.82 1.10 16.61
C TRP A 104 -19.60 1.98 16.91
N ARG A 105 -19.69 2.86 17.92
CA ARG A 105 -18.57 3.72 18.34
C ARG A 105 -17.40 2.91 18.87
N ASP A 106 -17.67 1.86 19.66
CA ASP A 106 -16.65 0.96 20.20
C ASP A 106 -15.94 0.21 19.06
N GLN A 107 -16.70 -0.32 18.10
CA GLN A 107 -16.15 -0.99 16.91
C GLN A 107 -15.26 -0.07 16.07
N VAL A 108 -15.75 1.12 15.74
CA VAL A 108 -14.98 2.12 14.98
C VAL A 108 -13.69 2.48 15.71
N TRP A 109 -13.76 2.67 17.03
CA TRP A 109 -12.59 2.98 17.84
C TRP A 109 -11.55 1.86 17.83
N THR A 110 -11.97 0.59 17.97
CA THR A 110 -11.08 -0.57 17.85
C THR A 110 -10.41 -0.62 16.47
N VAL A 111 -11.17 -0.40 15.40
CA VAL A 111 -10.61 -0.40 14.03
C VAL A 111 -9.53 0.67 13.89
N ILE A 112 -9.77 1.89 14.38
CA ILE A 112 -8.82 3.00 14.28
C ILE A 112 -7.55 2.76 15.11
N HIS A 113 -7.64 2.09 16.26
CA HIS A 113 -6.50 1.89 17.14
C HIS A 113 -5.73 0.58 16.92
N GLU A 114 -6.36 -0.42 16.31
CA GLU A 114 -5.75 -1.74 16.12
C GLU A 114 -5.56 -2.05 14.65
N LEU A 115 -6.65 -2.09 13.88
CA LEU A 115 -6.62 -2.55 12.48
C LEU A 115 -5.87 -1.57 11.57
N VAL A 116 -6.15 -0.27 11.69
CA VAL A 116 -5.55 0.78 10.86
C VAL A 116 -4.03 0.87 11.06
N PRO A 117 -3.49 0.97 12.31
CA PRO A 117 -2.05 1.11 12.52
C PRO A 117 -1.25 -0.14 12.11
N THR A 118 -1.79 -1.34 12.35
CA THR A 118 -1.15 -2.59 11.90
C THR A 118 -1.07 -2.64 10.37
N THR A 119 -2.13 -2.21 9.69
CA THR A 119 -2.15 -2.14 8.22
C THR A 119 -1.14 -1.14 7.69
N LEU A 120 -1.11 0.07 8.26
CA LEU A 120 -0.14 1.10 7.91
C LEU A 120 1.30 0.60 8.06
N GLN A 121 1.61 -0.04 9.18
CA GLN A 121 2.96 -0.57 9.42
C GLN A 121 3.39 -1.58 8.34
N GLY A 122 2.50 -2.53 8.00
CA GLY A 122 2.80 -3.54 6.99
C GLY A 122 2.95 -2.97 5.59
N VAL A 123 2.04 -2.07 5.19
CA VAL A 123 2.08 -1.41 3.87
C VAL A 123 3.32 -0.52 3.74
N THR A 124 3.63 0.30 4.74
CA THR A 124 4.81 1.16 4.74
C THR A 124 6.10 0.36 4.66
N ARG A 125 6.19 -0.75 5.41
CA ARG A 125 7.34 -1.68 5.30
C ARG A 125 7.48 -2.20 3.87
N HIS A 126 6.38 -2.64 3.27
CA HIS A 126 6.38 -3.19 1.92
C HIS A 126 6.77 -2.16 0.85
N LEU A 127 6.21 -0.95 0.92
CA LEU A 127 6.59 0.16 0.04
C LEU A 127 8.06 0.53 0.19
N GLY A 128 8.59 0.51 1.41
CA GLY A 128 10.03 0.69 1.68
C GLY A 128 10.90 -0.37 0.99
N LEU A 129 10.47 -1.63 0.99
CA LEU A 129 11.16 -2.72 0.29
C LEU A 129 11.10 -2.56 -1.24
N LEU A 130 9.98 -2.08 -1.79
CA LEU A 130 9.85 -1.80 -3.23
C LEU A 130 10.78 -0.67 -3.68
N ASN A 131 10.86 0.41 -2.88
CA ASN A 131 11.73 1.55 -3.15
C ASN A 131 13.21 1.25 -2.89
N GLY A 132 13.51 0.31 -1.98
CA GLY A 132 14.87 -0.07 -1.58
C GLY A 132 15.54 -1.15 -2.44
N ARG A 133 14.86 -1.78 -3.40
CA ARG A 133 15.50 -2.75 -4.31
C ARG A 133 16.51 -2.04 -5.21
N PRO A 134 17.83 -2.34 -5.13
CA PRO A 134 18.79 -1.76 -6.05
C PRO A 134 18.50 -2.27 -7.46
N THR A 135 18.39 -1.36 -8.43
CA THR A 135 18.54 -1.69 -9.84
C THR A 135 19.89 -2.38 -9.99
N VAL A 136 19.89 -3.63 -10.47
CA VAL A 136 21.11 -4.40 -10.72
C VAL A 136 22.08 -3.54 -11.52
N LYS A 137 23.21 -3.14 -10.90
CA LYS A 137 24.31 -2.48 -11.61
C LYS A 137 24.76 -3.43 -12.72
N ARG A 138 24.59 -3.03 -13.98
CA ARG A 138 25.24 -3.67 -15.13
C ARG A 138 26.75 -3.63 -14.88
N ASN A 139 27.35 -4.78 -14.65
CA ASN A 139 28.79 -4.94 -14.54
C ASN A 139 29.47 -4.42 -15.82
N SER A 140 30.15 -3.27 -15.73
CA SER A 140 31.21 -2.90 -16.67
C SER A 140 32.51 -3.50 -16.16
N GLN A 141 32.95 -4.59 -16.78
CA GLN A 141 34.30 -5.13 -16.60
C GLN A 141 35.34 -4.06 -16.97
N PRO A 142 36.40 -3.83 -16.17
CA PRO A 142 37.55 -3.08 -16.64
C PRO A 142 38.42 -3.99 -17.51
N THR A 143 38.51 -3.65 -18.80
CA THR A 143 39.44 -4.24 -19.77
C THR A 143 40.87 -4.10 -19.26
N LYS A 144 41.56 -5.21 -18.94
CA LYS A 144 43.01 -5.20 -18.70
C LYS A 144 43.73 -4.98 -20.03
N LEU A 145 44.47 -3.88 -20.15
CA LEU A 145 45.48 -3.66 -21.21
C LEU A 145 46.79 -4.39 -20.85
N PRO A 146 47.53 -4.95 -21.82
CA PRO A 146 48.79 -5.64 -21.56
C PRO A 146 49.97 -4.65 -21.42
N PRO A 147 51.06 -5.02 -20.71
CA PRO A 147 52.21 -4.15 -20.57
C PRO A 147 53.03 -4.12 -21.88
N GLY A 148 53.26 -2.91 -22.40
CA GLY A 148 54.17 -2.65 -23.52
C GLY A 148 55.63 -2.79 -23.10
N ARG A 149 56.42 -3.41 -23.99
CA ARG A 149 57.88 -3.57 -23.90
C ARG A 149 58.61 -2.24 -23.77
N VAL A 150 59.61 -2.20 -22.89
CA VAL A 150 60.71 -1.24 -22.96
C VAL A 150 61.83 -1.90 -23.76
N SER A 151 62.28 -1.24 -24.82
CA SER A 151 63.56 -1.50 -25.50
C SER A 151 64.47 -0.30 -25.24
#